data_AF-A0A964LC91-F1
#
_entry.id   AF-A0A964LC91-F1
#
_cell.length_a   1.000
_cell.length_b   1.000
_cell.length_c   1.000
_cell.angle_alpha   90.00
_cell.angle_beta   90.00
_cell.angle_gamma   90.00
#
_symmetry.space_group_name_H-M   'P 1'
#
loop_
_entity.id
_entity.type
_entity.pdbx_description
1 polymer ?
#
loop_
_entity_poly.entity_id
_entity_poly.type
_entity_poly.pdbx_seq_one_letter_code
_entity_poly.pdbx_strand_id
1 'polypeptide(L)'
;MSRWSLVLMPVIALVLVSEAWADLPFPRFSRRETEIRVRFENLETYLEHDFYVKFGVGGSGPPRFFKLRSSRINSEDRVSLSNDRGINLGPFFLVAVSRGQKMPDLSEVRGKEDWLTTKMPGSLQSEQLRGPDGFLSETEDGWEIDYRVHIDGDTLKVVYVQGRRPFNMAWLLVAGIVLCAGFAIVIIKRRRSKVAATLPAAD
;
A
#
# COMPACT_ATOMS: atom_id res chain seq x y z
N MET A 1 20.70 -20.89 41.06
CA MET A 1 19.53 -20.08 40.63
C MET A 1 18.28 -20.62 41.30
N SER A 2 17.60 -19.82 42.12
CA SER A 2 16.36 -20.21 42.77
C SER A 2 15.28 -20.51 41.71
N ARG A 3 14.47 -21.56 41.92
CA ARG A 3 13.33 -21.91 41.05
C ARG A 3 12.37 -20.72 40.86
N TRP A 4 12.33 -19.78 41.82
CA TRP A 4 11.52 -18.58 41.78
C TRP A 4 12.05 -17.51 40.81
N SER A 5 13.37 -17.39 40.65
CA SER A 5 13.98 -16.42 39.73
C SER A 5 13.62 -16.68 38.25
N LEU A 6 13.28 -17.94 37.93
CA LEU A 6 12.89 -18.39 36.59
C LEU A 6 11.42 -18.04 36.26
N VAL A 7 10.57 -17.88 37.27
CA VAL A 7 9.14 -17.55 37.12
C VAL A 7 8.92 -16.04 37.26
N LEU A 8 9.65 -15.39 38.15
CA LEU A 8 9.54 -13.95 38.36
C LEU A 8 10.00 -13.13 37.15
N MET A 9 11.05 -13.56 36.44
CA MET A 9 11.55 -12.80 35.30
C MET A 9 10.57 -12.70 34.11
N PRO A 10 9.91 -13.78 33.66
CA PRO A 10 8.90 -13.66 32.60
C PRO A 10 7.65 -12.89 33.04
N VAL A 11 7.26 -12.98 34.32
CA VAL A 11 6.12 -12.20 34.84
C VAL A 11 6.44 -10.71 34.89
N ILE A 12 7.63 -10.33 35.38
CA ILE A 12 8.09 -8.94 35.38
C ILE A 12 8.26 -8.42 33.95
N ALA A 13 8.78 -9.24 33.03
CA ALA A 13 8.85 -8.88 31.62
C ALA A 13 7.44 -8.67 31.01
N LEU A 14 6.45 -9.49 31.36
CA LEU A 14 5.06 -9.31 30.92
C LEU A 14 4.41 -8.05 31.51
N VAL A 15 4.66 -7.73 32.78
CA VAL A 15 4.09 -6.54 33.45
C VAL A 15 4.73 -5.25 32.94
N LEU A 16 6.05 -5.21 32.76
CA LEU A 16 6.74 -4.05 32.18
C LEU A 16 6.36 -3.83 30.71
N VAL A 17 6.10 -4.91 29.97
CA VAL A 17 5.50 -4.83 28.64
C VAL A 17 4.07 -4.27 28.74
N SER A 18 3.24 -4.64 29.72
CA SER A 18 1.88 -4.10 29.82
C SER A 18 1.80 -2.59 30.10
N GLU A 19 2.69 -2.05 30.95
CA GLU A 19 2.71 -0.61 31.26
C GLU A 19 3.32 0.22 30.13
N ALA A 20 4.38 -0.28 29.47
CA ALA A 20 4.95 0.39 28.30
C ALA A 20 3.97 0.46 27.11
N TRP A 21 2.99 -0.44 27.03
CA TRP A 21 1.99 -0.44 25.96
C TRP A 21 0.84 0.53 26.22
N ALA A 22 0.59 0.92 27.48
CA ALA A 22 -0.49 1.87 27.80
C ALA A 22 -0.19 3.30 27.31
N ASP A 23 1.09 3.70 27.29
CA ASP A 23 1.55 5.02 26.82
C ASP A 23 2.09 5.02 25.38
N LEU A 24 2.29 3.85 24.79
CA LEU A 24 2.49 3.79 23.35
C LEU A 24 1.19 4.26 22.69
N PRO A 25 1.24 5.18 21.71
CA PRO A 25 0.06 5.54 20.95
C PRO A 25 -0.38 4.29 20.21
N PHE A 26 -1.30 3.51 20.82
CA PHE A 26 -2.03 2.48 20.12
C PHE A 26 -2.52 3.15 18.83
N PRO A 27 -2.23 2.57 17.65
CA PRO A 27 -2.69 3.15 16.41
C PRO A 27 -4.20 3.21 16.54
N ARG A 28 -4.72 4.42 16.82
CA ARG A 28 -6.15 4.66 16.75
C ARG A 28 -6.48 4.24 15.34
N PHE A 29 -7.27 3.18 15.19
CA PHE A 29 -7.91 2.78 13.94
C PHE A 29 -8.91 3.88 13.56
N SER A 30 -8.40 5.09 13.36
CA SER A 30 -9.10 6.16 12.68
C SER A 30 -9.36 5.62 11.29
N ARG A 31 -10.57 5.83 10.78
CA ARG A 31 -10.96 5.60 9.39
C ARG A 31 -10.13 6.52 8.47
N ARG A 32 -8.82 6.30 8.39
CA ARG A 32 -7.96 6.98 7.43
C ARG A 32 -8.28 6.39 6.07
N GLU A 33 -8.59 7.28 5.13
CA GLU A 33 -8.64 6.98 3.70
C GLU A 33 -7.34 6.25 3.32
N THR A 34 -7.44 5.19 2.52
CA THR A 34 -6.23 4.55 1.99
C THR A 34 -5.70 5.43 0.88
N GLU A 35 -4.45 5.88 1.03
CA GLU A 35 -3.84 6.83 0.10
C GLU A 35 -2.76 6.15 -0.74
N ILE A 36 -2.90 6.14 -2.06
CA ILE A 36 -1.80 5.76 -2.98
C ILE A 36 -1.30 7.02 -3.65
N ARG A 37 0.01 7.21 -3.69
CA ARG A 37 0.63 8.40 -4.29
C ARG A 37 1.35 8.02 -5.56
N VAL A 38 0.91 8.56 -6.68
CA VAL A 38 1.56 8.35 -7.97
C VAL A 38 2.31 9.59 -8.41
N ARG A 39 3.51 9.40 -8.98
CA ARG A 39 4.34 10.45 -9.55
C ARG A 39 4.69 10.09 -10.98
N PHE A 40 4.72 11.09 -11.84
CA PHE A 40 5.12 10.94 -13.23
C PHE A 40 6.34 11.82 -13.46
N GLU A 41 7.46 11.17 -13.77
CA GLU A 41 8.71 11.84 -14.15
C GLU A 41 8.55 12.49 -15.53
N ASN A 42 9.48 13.39 -15.85
CA ASN A 42 9.73 13.97 -17.17
C ASN A 42 8.53 14.62 -17.88
N LEU A 43 7.46 14.97 -17.16
CA LEU A 43 6.30 15.69 -17.71
C LEU A 43 6.71 17.06 -18.28
N GLU A 44 7.73 17.70 -17.69
CA GLU A 44 8.30 18.96 -18.14
C GLU A 44 8.94 18.89 -19.54
N THR A 45 9.20 17.69 -20.05
CA THR A 45 9.67 17.50 -21.44
C THR A 45 8.53 17.71 -22.45
N TYR A 46 7.28 17.60 -22.02
CA TYR A 46 6.08 17.62 -22.87
C TYR A 46 5.24 18.88 -22.63
N LEU A 47 5.84 20.06 -22.81
CA LEU A 47 5.24 21.37 -22.53
C LEU A 47 4.00 21.73 -23.34
N GLU A 48 3.68 20.96 -24.38
CA GLU A 48 2.48 21.10 -25.21
C GLU A 48 1.27 20.35 -24.66
N HIS A 49 1.44 19.60 -23.56
CA HIS A 49 0.40 18.76 -22.99
C HIS A 49 0.10 19.11 -21.54
N ASP A 50 -1.18 18.99 -21.18
CA ASP A 50 -1.63 18.88 -19.79
C ASP A 50 -1.95 17.42 -19.47
N PHE A 51 -1.56 16.97 -18.27
CA PHE A 51 -1.67 15.58 -17.86
C PHE A 51 -2.72 15.37 -16.79
N TYR A 52 -3.43 14.24 -16.88
CA TYR A 52 -4.48 13.84 -15.95
C TYR A 52 -4.38 12.35 -15.64
N VAL A 53 -4.55 11.95 -14.37
CA VAL A 53 -4.81 10.55 -14.03
C VAL A 53 -6.31 10.33 -14.08
N LYS A 54 -6.74 9.29 -14.79
CA LYS A 54 -8.13 8.82 -14.85
C LYS A 54 -8.22 7.47 -14.15
N PHE A 55 -9.14 7.31 -13.18
CA PHE A 55 -9.24 6.10 -12.38
C PHE A 55 -10.67 5.81 -11.92
N GLY A 56 -10.96 4.53 -11.64
CA GLY A 56 -12.23 4.10 -11.07
C GLY A 56 -12.17 3.97 -9.55
N VAL A 57 -13.24 4.38 -8.86
CA VAL A 57 -13.41 4.20 -7.40
C VAL A 57 -14.81 3.65 -7.12
N GLY A 58 -14.94 2.44 -6.56
CA GLY A 58 -16.26 1.82 -6.36
C GLY A 58 -16.24 0.53 -5.54
N GLY A 59 -17.41 -0.08 -5.34
CA GLY A 59 -17.51 -1.35 -4.64
C GLY A 59 -16.92 -2.53 -5.43
N SER A 60 -16.95 -3.72 -4.84
CA SER A 60 -16.63 -4.96 -5.56
C SER A 60 -17.60 -5.19 -6.72
N GLY A 61 -17.08 -5.33 -7.94
CA GLY A 61 -17.88 -5.61 -9.13
C GLY A 61 -17.15 -5.25 -10.43
N PRO A 62 -17.78 -5.44 -11.60
CA PRO A 62 -17.22 -5.02 -12.89
C PRO A 62 -17.00 -3.49 -12.97
N PRO A 63 -16.08 -3.02 -13.87
CA PRO A 63 -15.71 -1.61 -14.04
C PRO A 63 -16.87 -0.61 -14.14
N ARG A 64 -18.02 -1.03 -14.70
CA ARG A 64 -19.24 -0.22 -14.81
C ARG A 64 -19.81 0.27 -13.47
N PHE A 65 -19.46 -0.36 -12.34
CA PHE A 65 -19.90 0.07 -11.01
C PHE A 65 -18.95 1.05 -10.32
N PHE A 66 -17.80 1.34 -10.93
CA PHE A 66 -16.86 2.32 -10.40
C PHE A 66 -17.32 3.73 -10.74
N LYS A 67 -17.16 4.66 -9.81
CA LYS A 67 -17.24 6.09 -10.07
C LYS A 67 -15.94 6.53 -10.72
N LEU A 68 -16.06 7.12 -11.90
CA LEU A 68 -14.95 7.75 -12.59
C LEU A 68 -14.46 8.97 -11.81
N ARG A 69 -13.16 9.00 -11.53
CA ARG A 69 -12.46 10.17 -11.00
C ARG A 69 -11.32 10.54 -11.94
N SER A 70 -10.99 11.83 -11.97
CA SER A 70 -9.78 12.30 -12.60
C SER A 70 -9.14 13.39 -11.75
N SER A 71 -7.82 13.48 -11.82
CA SER A 71 -7.05 14.55 -11.19
C SER A 71 -5.98 15.03 -12.15
N ARG A 72 -5.76 16.35 -12.19
CA ARG A 72 -4.66 16.95 -12.96
C ARG A 72 -3.33 16.62 -12.28
N ILE A 73 -2.31 16.43 -13.08
CA ILE A 73 -0.95 16.11 -12.65
C ILE A 73 -0.05 17.28 -12.98
N ASN A 74 0.77 17.69 -12.02
CA ASN A 74 1.89 18.60 -12.25
C ASN A 74 3.20 17.80 -12.12
N SER A 75 4.26 18.26 -12.79
CA SER A 75 5.57 17.59 -12.82
C SER A 75 6.22 17.39 -11.44
N GLU A 76 5.94 18.30 -10.50
CA GLU A 76 6.56 18.27 -9.16
C GLU A 76 5.70 17.53 -8.13
N ASP A 77 4.43 17.27 -8.45
CA ASP A 77 3.45 16.82 -7.47
C ASP A 77 3.26 15.30 -7.52
N ARG A 78 3.05 14.71 -6.35
CA ARG A 78 2.45 13.38 -6.25
C ARG A 78 0.93 13.53 -6.27
N VAL A 79 0.27 12.77 -7.13
CA VAL A 79 -1.19 12.71 -7.17
C VAL A 79 -1.65 11.63 -6.22
N SER A 80 -2.54 12.03 -5.32
CA SER A 80 -3.19 11.14 -4.38
C SER A 80 -4.37 10.44 -5.05
N LEU A 81 -4.30 9.11 -5.11
CA LEU A 81 -5.40 8.23 -5.44
C LEU A 81 -6.00 7.76 -4.11
N SER A 82 -6.85 8.61 -3.52
CA SER A 82 -7.53 8.27 -2.26
C SER A 82 -8.91 7.66 -2.50
N ASN A 83 -9.28 6.74 -1.62
CA ASN A 83 -10.64 6.26 -1.50
C ASN A 83 -11.04 6.08 -0.02
N ASP A 84 -12.34 6.06 0.22
CA ASP A 84 -12.85 5.69 1.54
C ASP A 84 -12.52 4.21 1.80
N ARG A 85 -12.10 3.86 3.02
CA ARG A 85 -11.81 2.47 3.40
C ARG A 85 -12.94 1.52 3.01
N GLY A 86 -12.58 0.42 2.38
CA GLY A 86 -13.53 -0.60 1.92
C GLY A 86 -14.06 -0.37 0.51
N ILE A 87 -13.57 0.67 -0.18
CA ILE A 87 -13.81 0.88 -1.60
C ILE A 87 -12.65 0.29 -2.39
N ASN A 88 -12.95 -0.28 -3.56
CA ASN A 88 -11.96 -0.79 -4.48
C ASN A 88 -11.40 0.36 -5.32
N LEU A 89 -10.08 0.37 -5.49
CA LEU A 89 -9.45 1.15 -6.55
C LEU A 89 -9.49 0.32 -7.83
N GLY A 90 -10.12 0.88 -8.85
CA GLY A 90 -10.15 0.32 -10.18
C GLY A 90 -8.83 0.58 -10.92
N PRO A 91 -8.74 0.12 -12.17
CA PRO A 91 -7.61 0.45 -13.02
C PRO A 91 -7.48 1.98 -13.18
N PHE A 92 -6.26 2.43 -13.42
CA PHE A 92 -5.98 3.84 -13.65
C PHE A 92 -5.04 4.04 -14.84
N PHE A 93 -5.21 5.17 -15.51
CA PHE A 93 -4.61 5.50 -16.81
C PHE A 93 -4.07 6.93 -16.76
N LEU A 94 -2.98 7.18 -17.47
CA LEU A 94 -2.52 8.55 -17.74
C LEU A 94 -3.20 9.04 -19.03
N VAL A 95 -3.70 10.27 -18.98
CA VAL A 95 -4.28 10.96 -20.12
C VAL A 95 -3.48 12.24 -20.36
N ALA A 96 -3.10 12.48 -21.60
CA ALA A 96 -2.51 13.74 -22.04
C ALA A 96 -3.49 14.44 -22.99
N VAL A 97 -3.73 15.73 -22.75
CA VAL A 97 -4.53 16.59 -23.63
C VAL A 97 -3.68 17.78 -24.06
N SER A 98 -4.04 18.45 -25.15
CA SER A 98 -3.35 19.66 -25.56
C SER A 98 -3.38 20.72 -24.45
N ARG A 99 -2.29 21.45 -24.29
CA ARG A 99 -2.15 22.45 -23.23
C ARG A 99 -3.28 23.50 -23.26
N GLY A 100 -3.84 23.78 -22.09
CA GLY A 100 -4.97 24.70 -21.91
C GLY A 100 -6.33 24.05 -22.14
N GLN A 101 -6.38 22.81 -22.66
CA GLN A 101 -7.62 22.07 -22.78
C GLN A 101 -7.99 21.47 -21.42
N LYS A 102 -9.25 21.67 -20.99
CA LYS A 102 -9.77 20.96 -19.82
C LYS A 102 -9.99 19.49 -20.18
N MET A 103 -9.77 18.61 -19.20
CA MET A 103 -10.22 17.22 -19.28
C MET A 103 -11.69 17.18 -19.74
N PRO A 104 -12.02 16.44 -20.82
CA PRO A 104 -13.40 16.29 -21.28
C PRO A 104 -14.32 15.85 -20.15
N ASP A 105 -15.58 16.33 -20.17
CA ASP A 105 -16.52 15.97 -19.11
C ASP A 105 -16.75 14.45 -19.14
N LEU A 106 -16.39 13.84 -18.01
CA LEU A 106 -16.46 12.41 -17.76
C LEU A 106 -17.92 11.92 -17.75
N SER A 107 -18.89 12.83 -17.64
CA SER A 107 -20.33 12.55 -17.73
C SER A 107 -20.74 11.97 -19.10
N GLU A 108 -20.10 12.40 -20.19
CA GLU A 108 -20.41 11.95 -21.56
C GLU A 108 -20.10 10.47 -21.78
N VAL A 109 -19.18 9.93 -20.98
CA VAL A 109 -18.73 8.53 -21.07
C VAL A 109 -19.40 7.66 -20.01
N ARG A 110 -20.08 8.25 -19.02
CA ARG A 110 -20.55 7.61 -17.77
C ARG A 110 -21.60 6.50 -17.93
N GLY A 111 -22.05 6.20 -19.14
CA GLY A 111 -23.00 5.10 -19.44
C GLY A 111 -22.42 3.94 -20.26
N LYS A 112 -21.16 4.04 -20.72
CA LYS A 112 -20.53 2.99 -21.54
C LYS A 112 -19.86 1.97 -20.64
N GLU A 113 -20.02 0.67 -20.90
CA GLU A 113 -19.39 -0.37 -20.06
C GLU A 113 -17.85 -0.22 -19.99
N ASP A 114 -17.25 0.31 -21.06
CA ASP A 114 -15.81 0.50 -21.22
C ASP A 114 -15.34 1.93 -20.98
N TRP A 115 -16.12 2.74 -20.26
CA TRP A 115 -15.87 4.17 -20.11
C TRP A 115 -14.45 4.49 -19.62
N LEU A 116 -13.88 3.63 -18.79
CA LEU A 116 -12.56 3.82 -18.19
C LEU A 116 -11.44 3.62 -19.22
N THR A 117 -11.60 2.63 -20.11
CA THR A 117 -10.63 2.29 -21.14
C THR A 117 -10.80 3.09 -22.43
N THR A 118 -11.98 3.69 -22.63
CA THR A 118 -12.27 4.50 -23.83
C THR A 118 -11.38 5.75 -23.87
N LYS A 119 -10.55 5.86 -24.91
CA LYS A 119 -9.77 7.05 -25.25
C LYS A 119 -10.72 8.21 -25.56
N MET A 120 -10.50 9.36 -24.94
CA MET A 120 -11.34 10.53 -25.17
C MET A 120 -10.92 11.27 -26.45
N PRO A 121 -11.86 11.91 -27.16
CA PRO A 121 -11.53 12.70 -28.35
C PRO A 121 -10.49 13.78 -28.06
N GLY A 122 -9.48 13.91 -28.92
CA GLY A 122 -8.41 14.91 -28.77
C GLY A 122 -7.45 14.67 -27.59
N SER A 123 -7.48 13.48 -27.00
CA SER A 123 -6.55 13.09 -25.94
C SER A 123 -5.66 11.93 -26.36
N LEU A 124 -4.47 11.82 -25.78
CA LEU A 124 -3.69 10.58 -25.74
C LEU A 124 -4.00 9.86 -24.43
N GLN A 125 -4.08 8.53 -24.45
CA GLN A 125 -4.29 7.72 -23.25
C GLN A 125 -3.25 6.61 -23.22
N SER A 126 -2.67 6.38 -22.05
CA SER A 126 -1.76 5.26 -21.83
C SER A 126 -2.50 3.94 -21.82
N GLU A 127 -1.75 2.84 -21.83
CA GLU A 127 -2.25 1.56 -21.33
C GLU A 127 -2.56 1.65 -19.83
N GLN A 128 -3.21 0.61 -19.29
CA GLN A 128 -3.47 0.50 -17.86
C GLN A 128 -2.14 0.57 -17.09
N LEU A 129 -2.06 1.49 -16.14
CA LEU A 129 -0.87 1.64 -15.32
C LEU A 129 -0.75 0.50 -14.31
N ARG A 130 0.47 0.02 -14.11
CA ARG A 130 0.76 -1.02 -13.12
C ARG A 130 0.71 -0.43 -11.72
N GLY A 131 -0.20 -0.91 -10.87
CA GLY A 131 -0.34 -0.48 -9.48
C GLY A 131 -1.22 -1.44 -8.68
N PRO A 132 -1.56 -1.11 -7.42
CA PRO A 132 -2.60 -1.82 -6.70
C PRO A 132 -3.91 -1.73 -7.48
N ASP A 133 -4.56 -2.88 -7.65
CA ASP A 133 -5.90 -3.01 -8.18
C ASP A 133 -6.78 -3.79 -7.20
N GLY A 134 -8.07 -3.46 -7.17
CA GLY A 134 -9.04 -4.13 -6.31
C GLY A 134 -9.17 -3.51 -4.92
N PHE A 135 -9.40 -4.36 -3.92
CA PHE A 135 -9.73 -3.93 -2.56
C PHE A 135 -8.49 -3.35 -1.88
N LEU A 136 -8.51 -2.04 -1.64
CA LEU A 136 -7.45 -1.39 -0.89
C LEU A 136 -7.64 -1.63 0.60
N SER A 137 -6.59 -2.14 1.23
CA SER A 137 -6.50 -2.35 2.66
C SER A 137 -5.48 -1.40 3.29
N GLU A 138 -5.22 -1.55 4.59
CA GLU A 138 -4.19 -0.77 5.27
C GLU A 138 -2.78 -1.08 4.77
N THR A 139 -2.56 -2.22 4.09
CA THR A 139 -1.23 -2.58 3.58
C THR A 139 -0.81 -1.78 2.35
N GLU A 140 -1.76 -1.14 1.68
CA GLU A 140 -1.53 -0.29 0.51
C GLU A 140 -1.44 1.21 0.89
N ASP A 141 -1.75 1.58 2.13
CA ASP A 141 -1.79 2.98 2.58
C ASP A 141 -0.39 3.60 2.62
N GLY A 142 -0.20 4.68 1.86
CA GLY A 142 1.08 5.34 1.66
C GLY A 142 1.96 4.65 0.61
N TRP A 143 1.42 3.78 -0.24
CA TRP A 143 2.18 3.23 -1.38
C TRP A 143 2.51 4.36 -2.36
N GLU A 144 3.80 4.61 -2.56
CA GLU A 144 4.29 5.53 -3.58
C GLU A 144 4.71 4.79 -4.86
N ILE A 145 4.30 5.28 -6.03
CA ILE A 145 4.65 4.71 -7.32
C ILE A 145 5.15 5.81 -8.26
N ASP A 146 6.31 5.57 -8.87
CA ASP A 146 6.90 6.47 -9.85
C ASP A 146 6.80 5.84 -11.25
N TYR A 147 6.37 6.65 -12.21
CA TYR A 147 6.29 6.32 -13.62
C TYR A 147 7.11 7.30 -14.47
N ARG A 148 7.51 6.86 -15.66
CA ARG A 148 8.16 7.70 -16.68
C ARG A 148 7.32 7.76 -17.93
N VAL A 149 7.13 8.95 -18.48
CA VAL A 149 6.24 9.20 -19.61
C VAL A 149 7.02 9.27 -20.91
N HIS A 150 6.49 8.65 -21.97
CA HIS A 150 7.03 8.74 -23.32
C HIS A 150 5.90 9.02 -24.30
N ILE A 151 5.95 10.16 -24.99
CA ILE A 151 5.04 10.49 -26.10
C ILE A 151 5.81 10.35 -27.40
N ASP A 152 5.27 9.54 -28.32
CA ASP A 152 5.79 9.36 -29.68
C ASP A 152 4.62 9.46 -30.67
N GLY A 153 4.51 10.62 -31.32
CA GLY A 153 3.38 10.99 -32.16
C GLY A 153 2.05 10.84 -31.40
N ASP A 154 1.18 9.96 -31.92
CA ASP A 154 -0.17 9.71 -31.37
C ASP A 154 -0.20 8.66 -30.24
N THR A 155 0.97 8.26 -29.73
CA THR A 155 1.09 7.21 -28.71
C THR A 155 1.61 7.77 -27.40
N LEU A 156 0.89 7.50 -26.31
CA LEU A 156 1.31 7.78 -24.94
C LEU A 156 1.70 6.46 -24.26
N LYS A 157 3.00 6.28 -23.98
CA LYS A 157 3.53 5.14 -23.24
C LYS A 157 3.96 5.58 -21.85
N VAL A 158 3.68 4.74 -20.85
CA VAL A 158 4.06 5.00 -19.47
C VAL A 158 4.78 3.78 -18.92
N VAL A 159 6.00 3.99 -18.44
CA VAL A 159 6.87 2.92 -17.93
C VAL A 159 6.92 3.01 -16.42
N TYR A 160 6.70 1.88 -15.75
CA TYR A 160 6.90 1.78 -14.31
C TYR A 160 8.40 1.93 -13.97
N VAL A 161 8.75 2.87 -13.11
CA VAL A 161 10.13 3.11 -12.68
C VAL A 161 10.39 2.36 -11.37
N GLN A 162 9.63 2.70 -10.33
CA GLN A 162 9.78 2.10 -9.01
C GLN A 162 8.49 2.24 -8.21
N GLY A 163 8.36 1.43 -7.16
CA GLY A 163 7.28 1.54 -6.20
C GLY A 163 7.79 1.26 -4.80
N ARG A 164 7.50 2.17 -3.88
CA ARG A 164 7.86 2.06 -2.47
C ARG A 164 6.60 1.72 -1.70
N ARG A 165 6.47 0.45 -1.33
CA ARG A 165 5.39 0.01 -0.46
C ARG A 165 5.60 0.57 0.94
N PRO A 166 4.52 0.92 1.66
CA PRO A 166 4.63 1.33 3.05
C PRO A 166 5.26 0.21 3.86
N PHE A 167 6.10 0.60 4.82
CA PHE A 167 6.74 -0.37 5.69
C PHE A 167 5.69 -0.95 6.65
N ASN A 168 5.37 -2.24 6.49
CA ASN A 168 4.37 -2.89 7.34
C ASN A 168 4.99 -3.30 8.68
N MET A 169 4.87 -2.42 9.69
CA MET A 169 5.34 -2.69 11.05
C MET A 169 4.71 -3.95 11.67
N ALA A 170 3.49 -4.35 11.26
CA ALA A 170 2.84 -5.53 11.83
C ALA A 170 3.64 -6.81 11.53
N TRP A 171 4.24 -6.92 10.34
CA TRP A 171 5.09 -8.07 10.00
C TRP A 171 6.36 -8.14 10.87
N LEU A 172 6.98 -6.99 11.17
CA LEU A 172 8.11 -6.97 12.10
C LEU A 172 7.72 -7.42 13.51
N LEU A 173 6.56 -6.98 13.99
CA LEU A 173 6.06 -7.39 15.30
C LEU A 173 5.81 -8.91 15.35
N VAL A 174 5.17 -9.46 14.32
CA VAL A 174 4.94 -10.91 14.21
C VAL A 174 6.27 -11.67 14.16
N ALA A 175 7.22 -11.23 13.33
CA ALA A 175 8.55 -11.84 13.26
C ALA A 175 9.27 -11.78 14.61
N GLY A 176 9.18 -10.65 15.32
CA GLY A 176 9.74 -10.48 16.66
C GLY A 176 9.15 -11.47 17.67
N ILE A 177 7.82 -11.64 17.69
CA ILE A 177 7.14 -12.61 18.57
C ILE A 177 7.60 -14.04 18.27
N VAL A 178 7.67 -14.41 16.99
CA VAL A 178 8.11 -15.76 16.58
C VAL A 178 9.55 -16.04 17.00
N LEU A 179 10.46 -15.06 16.83
CA LEU A 179 11.86 -15.17 17.26
C LEU A 179 11.96 -15.33 18.78
N CYS A 180 11.21 -14.54 19.55
CA CYS A 180 11.17 -14.63 21.01
C CYS A 180 10.66 -16.01 21.48
N ALA A 181 9.58 -16.52 20.86
CA ALA A 181 9.03 -17.84 21.17
C ALA A 181 10.03 -18.97 20.84
N GLY A 182 10.68 -18.90 19.68
CA GLY A 182 11.72 -19.86 19.28
C GLY A 182 12.88 -19.90 20.27
N PHE A 183 13.35 -18.72 20.71
CA PHE A 183 14.43 -18.61 21.69
C PHE A 183 14.03 -19.19 23.06
N ALA A 184 12.80 -18.95 23.50
CA ALA A 184 12.27 -19.53 24.74
C ALA A 184 12.25 -21.07 24.69
N ILE A 185 11.81 -21.66 23.58
CA ILE A 185 11.80 -23.13 23.38
C ILE A 185 13.22 -23.70 23.47
N VAL A 186 14.21 -23.07 22.84
CA VAL A 186 15.61 -23.50 22.88
C VAL A 186 16.15 -23.48 24.32
N ILE A 187 15.87 -22.42 25.07
CA ILE A 187 16.27 -22.32 26.49
C ILE A 187 15.63 -23.45 27.32
N ILE A 188 14.34 -23.72 27.11
CA ILE A 188 13.62 -24.78 27.83
C ILE A 188 14.20 -26.15 27.50
N LYS A 189 14.43 -26.47 26.22
CA LYS A 189 15.07 -27.72 25.80
C LYS A 189 16.46 -27.89 26.42
N ARG A 190 17.30 -26.86 26.36
CA ARG A 190 18.66 -26.90 26.92
C ARG A 190 18.67 -27.11 28.43
N ARG A 191 17.69 -26.55 29.16
CA ARG A 191 17.52 -26.82 30.60
C ARG A 191 17.09 -28.26 30.88
N ARG A 192 16.14 -28.82 30.11
CA ARG A 192 15.69 -30.22 30.28
C ARG A 192 16.83 -31.22 30.04
N SER A 193 17.65 -31.02 29.01
CA SER A 193 18.80 -31.90 28.74
C SER A 193 19.83 -31.88 29.88
N LYS A 194 20.08 -30.71 30.48
CA LYS A 194 20.99 -30.62 31.63
C LYS A 194 20.46 -31.36 32.87
N VAL A 195 19.15 -31.31 33.11
CA VAL A 195 18.50 -32.01 34.23
C VAL A 195 18.52 -33.52 34.02
N ALA A 196 18.28 -33.99 32.80
CA ALA A 196 18.36 -35.43 32.47
C ALA A 196 19.78 -35.99 32.67
N ALA A 197 20.82 -35.19 32.43
CA ALA A 197 22.22 -35.59 32.65
C ALA A 197 22.67 -35.65 34.12
N THR A 198 21.85 -35.15 35.06
CA THR A 198 22.20 -35.09 36.50
C THR A 198 21.41 -36.06 37.38
N LEU A 199 20.51 -36.87 36.80
CA LEU A 199 19.85 -37.94 37.53
C LEU A 199 20.79 -39.16 37.61
N PRO A 200 21.20 -39.62 38.80
CA PRO A 200 21.94 -40.87 38.93
C PRO A 200 21.07 -42.03 38.45
N ALA A 201 21.67 -42.99 37.75
CA ALA A 201 21.01 -44.25 37.41
C ALA A 201 20.54 -44.89 38.73
N ALA A 202 19.24 -45.07 38.88
CA ALA A 202 18.68 -45.80 40.00
C ALA A 202 18.89 -47.29 39.71
N ASP A 203 19.87 -47.88 40.40
CA ASP A 203 20.01 -49.34 40.58
C ASP A 203 19.05 -49.84 41.67
#